data_AF-A0A354C6C4-F1
#
_entry.id   AF-A0A354C6C4-F1
#
_cell.length_a   1.000
_cell.length_b   1.000
_cell.length_c   1.000
_cell.angle_alpha   90.00
_cell.angle_beta   90.00
_cell.angle_gamma   90.00
#
_symmetry.space_group_name_H-M   'P 1'
#
loop_
_entity.id
_entity.type
_entity.pdbx_description
1 polymer ?
#
loop_
_entity_poly.entity_id
_entity_poly.type
_entity_poly.pdbx_seq_one_letter_code
_entity_poly.pdbx_strand_id
1 'polypeptide(L)'
;MTISEWLDNRESEGKDVSHIVLPDDLANEEDPEETIFFKEIRTCSILCTGIHPFSTVERFGYWYHCRGRDKENGPHTTQPQWWMFTKDKELAVKTAKSHIEKG
;
A
#
# COMPACT_ATOMS: atom_id res chain seq x y z
N MET A 1 -19.38 3.65 -5.25
CA MET A 1 -19.11 2.97 -3.97
C MET A 1 -17.68 3.29 -3.63
N THR A 2 -17.38 3.69 -2.41
CA THR A 2 -15.99 3.94 -2.00
C THR A 2 -15.26 2.64 -1.68
N ILE A 3 -13.94 2.67 -1.66
CA ILE A 3 -13.07 1.58 -1.19
C ILE A 3 -13.48 1.18 0.23
N SER A 4 -13.73 2.15 1.11
CA SER A 4 -14.16 1.86 2.49
C SER A 4 -15.50 1.12 2.53
N GLU A 5 -16.51 1.61 1.81
CA GLU A 5 -17.83 0.96 1.74
C GLU A 5 -17.74 -0.46 1.16
N TRP A 6 -16.92 -0.63 0.13
CA TRP A 6 -16.71 -1.93 -0.48
C TRP A 6 -16.03 -2.91 0.47
N LEU A 7 -14.99 -2.47 1.17
CA LEU A 7 -14.28 -3.30 2.16
C LEU A 7 -15.18 -3.67 3.33
N ASP A 8 -15.98 -2.73 3.86
CA ASP A 8 -16.94 -3.01 4.93
C ASP A 8 -17.99 -4.04 4.49
N ASN A 9 -18.50 -3.94 3.26
CA ASN A 9 -19.42 -4.95 2.70
C ASN A 9 -18.76 -6.33 2.64
N ARG A 10 -17.52 -6.43 2.16
CA ARG A 10 -16.78 -7.72 2.10
C ARG A 10 -16.50 -8.30 3.47
N GLU A 11 -16.06 -7.48 4.42
CA GLU A 11 -15.83 -7.89 5.80
C GLU A 11 -17.13 -8.38 6.46
N SER A 12 -18.26 -7.73 6.20
CA SER A 12 -19.58 -8.13 6.72
C SER A 12 -20.07 -9.49 6.19
N GLU A 13 -19.60 -9.89 5.01
CA GLU A 13 -19.81 -11.23 4.43
C GLU A 13 -18.90 -12.29 5.06
N GLY A 14 -18.07 -11.93 6.05
CA GLY A 14 -17.08 -12.80 6.69
C GLY A 14 -15.84 -13.06 5.83
N LYS A 15 -15.59 -12.25 4.79
CA LYS A 15 -14.40 -12.37 3.96
C LYS A 15 -13.23 -11.65 4.61
N ASP A 16 -12.06 -12.29 4.60
CA ASP A 16 -10.81 -11.61 4.94
C ASP A 16 -10.45 -10.62 3.83
N VAL A 17 -10.40 -9.35 4.19
CA VAL A 17 -10.06 -8.25 3.27
C VAL A 17 -8.60 -7.80 3.41
N SER A 18 -7.83 -8.39 4.33
CA SER A 18 -6.48 -7.93 4.65
C SER A 18 -5.56 -7.90 3.43
N HIS A 19 -5.67 -8.85 2.51
CA HIS A 19 -4.85 -8.93 1.29
C HIS A 19 -5.71 -9.01 0.02
N ILE A 20 -6.94 -8.51 0.09
CA ILE A 20 -7.86 -8.57 -1.05
C ILE A 20 -7.38 -7.68 -2.20
N VAL A 21 -7.63 -8.12 -3.43
CA VAL A 21 -7.40 -7.30 -4.62
C VAL A 21 -8.65 -6.45 -4.85
N LEU A 22 -8.46 -5.13 -4.93
CA LEU A 22 -9.54 -4.22 -5.29
C LEU A 22 -9.93 -4.41 -6.76
N PRO A 23 -11.21 -4.26 -7.12
CA PRO A 23 -11.64 -4.10 -8.50
C PRO A 23 -10.92 -2.90 -9.16
N ASP A 24 -10.53 -3.04 -10.42
CA ASP A 24 -9.74 -2.01 -11.14
C ASP A 24 -10.49 -0.68 -11.24
N ASP A 25 -11.80 -0.71 -11.46
CA ASP A 25 -12.65 0.48 -11.46
C ASP A 25 -12.60 1.22 -10.12
N LEU A 26 -12.65 0.47 -9.02
CA LEU A 26 -12.62 1.04 -7.68
C LEU A 26 -11.24 1.58 -7.28
N ALA A 27 -10.18 0.88 -7.65
CA ALA A 27 -8.81 1.26 -7.29
C ALA A 27 -8.31 2.53 -8.01
N ASN A 28 -8.90 2.88 -9.16
CA ASN A 28 -8.47 4.02 -9.98
C ASN A 28 -9.36 5.26 -9.85
N GLU A 29 -10.54 5.16 -9.23
CA GLU A 29 -11.52 6.25 -9.15
C GLU A 29 -11.48 7.06 -7.85
N GLU A 30 -10.89 6.50 -6.77
CA GLU A 30 -10.88 7.14 -5.45
C GLU A 30 -9.47 7.57 -5.03
N ASP A 31 -9.32 8.87 -4.77
CA ASP A 31 -8.13 9.41 -4.11
C ASP A 31 -8.17 9.12 -2.61
N PRO A 32 -7.02 8.80 -1.98
CA PRO A 32 -6.97 8.65 -0.53
C PRO A 32 -7.27 9.97 0.16
N GLU A 33 -7.99 9.89 1.28
CA GLU A 33 -8.27 11.07 2.11
C GLU A 33 -7.01 11.62 2.78
N GLU A 34 -6.01 10.75 3.02
CA GLU A 34 -4.75 11.12 3.64
C GLU A 34 -3.63 10.14 3.24
N THR A 35 -2.44 10.66 2.90
CA THR A 35 -1.21 9.89 2.87
C THR A 35 -0.49 10.03 4.21
N ILE A 36 -0.50 8.96 5.00
CA ILE A 36 0.04 8.95 6.37
C ILE A 36 1.55 8.68 6.38
N PHE A 37 2.00 7.84 5.46
CA PHE A 37 3.40 7.49 5.31
C PHE A 37 3.72 7.32 3.84
N PHE A 38 4.89 7.81 3.43
CA PHE A 38 5.44 7.54 2.12
C PHE A 38 6.97 7.55 2.22
N LYS A 39 7.59 6.52 1.67
CA LYS A 39 9.04 6.43 1.52
C LYS A 39 9.37 5.68 0.23
N GLU A 40 10.22 6.28 -0.59
CA GLU A 40 10.75 5.66 -1.80
C GLU A 40 12.29 5.64 -1.70
N ILE A 41 12.91 4.53 -2.10
CA ILE A 41 14.36 4.44 -2.22
C ILE A 41 14.72 4.72 -3.67
N ARG A 42 15.02 5.98 -3.94
CA ARG A 42 15.37 6.45 -5.29
C ARG A 42 16.73 7.13 -5.29
N THR A 43 17.76 6.32 -5.48
CA THR A 43 19.15 6.82 -5.59
C THR A 43 19.57 7.09 -7.04
N CYS A 44 18.72 6.71 -8.01
CA CYS A 44 18.88 7.04 -9.42
C CYS A 44 18.31 8.42 -9.77
N SER A 45 18.53 8.86 -11.01
CA SER A 45 17.94 10.09 -11.53
C SER A 45 16.42 9.98 -11.67
N ILE A 46 15.75 11.14 -11.75
CA ILE A 46 14.30 11.23 -11.95
C ILE A 46 13.82 10.65 -13.30
N LEU A 47 14.73 10.49 -14.27
CA LEU A 47 14.45 9.91 -15.57
C LEU A 47 14.69 8.38 -15.61
N CYS A 48 15.13 7.79 -14.50
CA CYS A 48 15.31 6.34 -14.44
C CYS A 48 13.96 5.62 -14.58
N THR A 49 13.90 4.68 -15.53
CA THR A 49 12.72 3.84 -15.80
C THR A 49 12.69 2.55 -14.97
N GLY A 50 13.64 2.38 -14.05
CA GLY A 50 13.69 1.24 -13.15
C GLY A 50 12.53 1.24 -12.14
N ILE A 51 12.19 0.05 -11.65
CA ILE A 51 11.22 -0.13 -10.57
C ILE A 51 11.95 0.10 -9.25
N HIS A 52 11.53 1.12 -8.50
CA HIS A 52 12.16 1.49 -7.24
C HIS A 52 11.39 0.89 -6.05
N PRO A 53 12.10 0.46 -4.99
CA PRO A 53 11.47 0.10 -3.73
C PRO A 53 10.72 1.31 -3.16
N PHE A 54 9.51 1.06 -2.68
CA PHE A 54 8.70 2.08 -2.02
C PHE A 54 7.82 1.45 -0.97
N SER A 55 7.31 2.27 -0.07
CA SER A 55 6.25 1.89 0.85
C SER A 55 5.39 3.11 1.18
N THR A 56 4.08 2.91 1.24
CA THR A 56 3.10 3.94 1.57
C THR A 56 2.04 3.43 2.52
N VAL A 57 1.39 4.34 3.24
CA VAL A 57 0.15 4.12 3.98
C VAL A 57 -0.82 5.23 3.61
N GLU A 58 -1.95 4.84 3.03
CA GLU A 58 -3.01 5.69 2.51
C GLU A 58 -4.30 5.39 3.28
N ARG A 59 -5.12 6.41 3.58
CA ARG A 59 -6.38 6.27 4.33
C ARG A 59 -7.60 6.42 3.42
N PHE A 60 -8.52 5.48 3.53
CA PHE A 60 -9.83 5.44 2.86
C PHE A 60 -10.91 5.19 3.91
N GLY A 61 -11.63 6.22 4.36
CA GLY A 61 -12.53 6.11 5.51
C GLY A 61 -11.82 5.56 6.75
N TYR A 62 -12.28 4.41 7.24
CA TYR A 62 -11.73 3.69 8.39
C TYR A 62 -10.62 2.69 8.04
N TRP A 63 -10.30 2.56 6.75
CA TRP A 63 -9.31 1.60 6.26
C TRP A 63 -7.99 2.27 5.94
N TYR A 64 -6.92 1.59 6.32
CA TYR A 64 -5.54 1.94 6.00
C TYR A 64 -5.01 0.93 5.00
N HIS A 65 -4.70 1.41 3.80
CA HIS A 65 -4.06 0.64 2.76
C HIS A 65 -2.56 0.89 2.82
N CYS A 66 -1.80 -0.10 3.26
CA CYS A 66 -0.35 -0.04 3.16
C CYS A 66 0.12 -0.92 2.02
N ARG A 67 1.02 -0.40 1.17
CA ARG A 67 1.53 -1.13 0.00
C ARG A 67 2.95 -0.71 -0.31
N GLY A 68 3.66 -1.53 -1.07
CA GLY A 68 5.02 -1.24 -1.44
C GLY A 68 5.71 -2.34 -2.23
N ARG A 69 7.00 -2.14 -2.48
CA ARG A 69 7.93 -3.15 -3.01
C ARG A 69 9.16 -3.14 -2.14
N ASP A 70 9.58 -4.33 -1.74
CA ASP A 70 10.73 -4.49 -0.86
C ASP A 70 12.03 -4.13 -1.55
N LYS A 71 12.98 -3.65 -0.74
CA LYS A 71 14.32 -3.30 -1.20
C LYS A 71 15.12 -4.57 -1.53
N GLU A 72 15.90 -4.48 -2.60
CA GLU A 72 16.95 -5.44 -2.94
C GLU A 72 18.34 -4.75 -2.93
N ASN A 73 19.38 -5.49 -3.31
CA ASN A 73 20.70 -4.91 -3.51
C ASN A 73 20.68 -3.94 -4.70
N GLY A 74 20.85 -2.64 -4.41
CA GLY A 74 20.90 -1.58 -5.42
C GLY A 74 19.68 -0.66 -5.40
N PRO A 75 19.54 0.20 -6.43
CA PRO A 75 18.47 1.20 -6.50
C PRO A 75 17.11 0.65 -6.95
N HIS A 76 17.10 -0.53 -7.56
CA HIS A 76 15.92 -1.13 -8.17
C HIS A 76 15.55 -2.43 -7.49
N THR A 77 14.31 -2.85 -7.65
CA THR A 77 13.79 -4.11 -7.14
C THR A 77 12.97 -4.84 -8.20
N THR A 78 13.07 -6.16 -8.18
CA THR A 78 12.25 -7.11 -8.94
C THR A 78 11.19 -7.77 -8.07
N GLN A 79 11.16 -7.45 -6.77
CA GLN A 79 10.20 -8.01 -5.84
C GLN A 79 8.76 -7.60 -6.21
N PRO A 80 7.79 -8.50 -6.05
CA PRO A 80 6.40 -8.19 -6.31
C PRO A 80 5.91 -7.08 -5.37
N GLN A 81 4.86 -6.37 -5.80
CA GLN A 81 4.19 -5.43 -4.92
C GLN A 81 3.45 -6.21 -3.83
N TRP A 82 3.65 -5.81 -2.58
CA TRP A 82 2.88 -6.27 -1.45
C TRP A 82 1.85 -5.19 -1.06
N TRP A 83 0.78 -5.62 -0.40
CA TRP A 83 -0.18 -4.70 0.20
C TRP A 83 -0.90 -5.37 1.38
N MET A 84 -1.50 -4.54 2.23
CA MET A 84 -2.38 -4.97 3.31
C MET A 84 -3.40 -3.86 3.61
N PHE A 85 -4.66 -4.25 3.83
CA PHE A 85 -5.71 -3.42 4.43
C PHE A 85 -5.86 -3.74 5.92
N THR A 86 -6.05 -2.70 6.72
CA THR A 86 -6.36 -2.84 8.15
C THR A 86 -7.13 -1.63 8.65
N LYS A 87 -7.93 -1.80 9.71
CA LYS A 87 -8.53 -0.67 10.46
C LYS A 87 -7.59 -0.10 11.52
N ASP A 88 -6.44 -0.74 11.74
CA ASP A 88 -5.42 -0.31 12.70
C ASP A 88 -4.33 0.52 12.01
N LYS A 89 -4.33 1.83 12.28
CA LYS A 89 -3.35 2.80 11.76
C LYS A 89 -1.92 2.43 12.15
N GLU A 90 -1.71 2.04 13.39
CA GLU A 90 -0.37 1.79 13.94
C GLU A 90 0.21 0.54 13.32
N LEU A 91 -0.61 -0.50 13.14
CA LEU A 91 -0.25 -1.71 12.41
C LEU A 91 0.13 -1.38 10.96
N ALA A 92 -0.67 -0.58 10.25
CA ALA A 92 -0.37 -0.20 8.87
C ALA A 92 0.98 0.52 8.74
N VAL A 93 1.24 1.51 9.61
CA VAL A 93 2.50 2.26 9.63
C VAL A 93 3.68 1.38 10.01
N LYS A 94 3.51 0.49 10.99
CA LYS A 94 4.55 -0.45 11.40
C LYS A 94 4.92 -1.42 10.29
N THR A 95 3.92 -1.98 9.60
CA THR A 95 4.12 -2.86 8.44
C THR A 95 4.86 -2.12 7.33
N ALA A 96 4.39 -0.94 6.95
CA ALA A 96 5.04 -0.12 5.92
C ALA A 96 6.52 0.17 6.21
N LYS A 97 6.83 0.62 7.43
CA LYS A 97 8.21 0.86 7.86
C LYS A 97 9.05 -0.41 7.82
N SER A 98 8.53 -1.53 8.32
CA SER A 98 9.26 -2.80 8.33
C SER A 98 9.66 -3.27 6.93
N HIS A 99 8.82 -3.05 5.92
CA HIS A 99 9.11 -3.47 4.55
C HIS A 99 10.19 -2.62 3.88
N ILE A 100 10.20 -1.30 4.13
CA ILE A 100 11.15 -0.39 3.45
C ILE A 100 12.45 -0.17 4.22
N GLU A 101 12.49 -0.44 5.53
CA GLU A 101 13.68 -0.22 6.37
C GLU A 101 14.57 -1.45 6.52
N LYS A 102 14.06 -2.66 6.26
CA LYS A 102 14.78 -3.93 6.51
C LYS A 102 15.67 -4.44 5.35
N GLY A 103 15.92 -3.64 4.32
CA GLY A 103 16.82 -4.03 3.22
C GLY A 103 18.19 -3.40 3.28
#